data_AF-Q6L1J4-F1
#
_entry.id   AF-Q6L1J4-F1
#
_cell.length_a   1.000
_cell.length_b   1.000
_cell.length_c   1.000
_cell.angle_alpha   90.00
_cell.angle_beta   90.00
_cell.angle_gamma   90.00
#
_symmetry.space_group_name_H-M   'P 1'
#
loop_
_entity.id
_entity.type
_entity.pdbx_description
1 polymer ?
#
loop_
_entity_poly.entity_id
_entity_poly.type
_entity_poly.pdbx_seq_one_letter_code
_entity_poly.pdbx_strand_id
1 'polypeptide(L)'
;MNFDVVVLGSGYSGLNAFYNIKSKSKVLISNKKYLNYYKSHGYKRIELKNILNENVIDIKFEENLVKTDKNEYNYKNLVIALGCSRTDQIRFLECLENKDNISLASENDFDDYILIQELFYLKYLGKNVKYHGNYMNFLGNRISSAIKSIMDRNGIEFSERYDFKMPMCMPNPLFKDFLRTDSKFRLNNNVYAIGDVIDSWPKLGELSMRHGRYVADLINGLNYEFKPVFINIIDTYNGSAFRIKSTRPWNGNTERISKGIYVHYMKEFLHYYYKIRRGKMGFLTYI
;
A
#
# COMPACT_ATOMS: atom_id res chain seq x y z
N MET A 1 16.51 -25.84 0.91
CA MET A 1 17.36 -25.08 -0.04
C MET A 1 17.98 -23.89 0.67
N ASN A 2 19.17 -23.41 0.26
CA ASN A 2 19.87 -22.33 0.96
C ASN A 2 19.98 -21.07 0.10
N PHE A 3 19.56 -19.92 0.63
CA PHE A 3 19.63 -18.63 -0.04
C PHE A 3 20.29 -17.57 0.84
N ASP A 4 21.01 -16.61 0.24
CA ASP A 4 21.46 -15.44 1.00
C ASP A 4 20.27 -14.57 1.42
N VAL A 5 19.27 -14.44 0.54
CA VAL A 5 18.08 -13.62 0.81
C VAL A 5 16.79 -14.31 0.37
N VAL A 6 15.85 -14.47 1.30
CA VAL A 6 14.49 -14.92 1.01
C VAL A 6 13.55 -13.73 1.16
N VAL A 7 12.73 -13.48 0.14
CA VAL A 7 11.66 -12.46 0.17
C VAL A 7 10.31 -13.16 0.12
N LEU A 8 9.43 -12.87 1.07
CA LEU A 8 8.11 -13.45 1.19
C LEU A 8 7.04 -12.44 0.76
N GLY A 9 6.24 -12.78 -0.23
CA GLY A 9 5.16 -11.95 -0.76
C GLY A 9 5.59 -11.10 -1.95
N SER A 10 4.85 -11.22 -3.04
CA SER A 10 5.13 -10.52 -4.31
C SER A 10 4.27 -9.26 -4.50
N GLY A 11 3.90 -8.60 -3.42
CA GLY A 11 3.18 -7.32 -3.44
C GLY A 11 4.10 -6.12 -3.73
N TYR A 12 3.57 -4.92 -3.50
CA TYR A 12 4.28 -3.65 -3.72
C TYR A 12 5.67 -3.61 -3.06
N SER A 13 5.73 -3.95 -1.77
CA SER A 13 6.96 -3.92 -0.98
C SER A 13 7.94 -5.03 -1.37
N GLY A 14 7.47 -6.27 -1.45
CA GLY A 14 8.32 -7.43 -1.74
C GLY A 14 8.96 -7.41 -3.12
N LEU A 15 8.24 -6.99 -4.17
CA LEU A 15 8.84 -6.83 -5.50
C LEU A 15 9.92 -5.76 -5.52
N ASN A 16 9.70 -4.63 -4.84
CA ASN A 16 10.69 -3.56 -4.78
C ASN A 16 11.89 -3.93 -3.90
N ALA A 17 11.73 -4.78 -2.89
CA ALA A 17 12.87 -5.39 -2.21
C ALA A 17 13.64 -6.33 -3.17
N PHE A 18 12.94 -7.32 -3.72
CA PHE A 18 13.53 -8.36 -4.55
C PHE A 18 14.30 -7.80 -5.75
N TYR A 19 13.76 -6.82 -6.47
CA TYR A 19 14.43 -6.23 -7.63
C TYR A 19 15.63 -5.34 -7.31
N ASN A 20 15.78 -4.88 -6.07
CA ASN A 20 16.87 -3.99 -5.65
C ASN A 20 17.96 -4.70 -4.82
N ILE A 21 17.69 -5.88 -4.25
CA ILE A 21 18.73 -6.71 -3.62
C ILE A 21 19.74 -7.17 -4.69
N LYS A 22 21.04 -6.98 -4.45
CA LYS A 22 22.10 -7.30 -5.42
C LYS A 22 22.57 -8.76 -5.38
N SER A 23 22.33 -9.49 -4.28
CA SER A 23 22.71 -10.91 -4.20
C SER A 23 22.10 -11.72 -5.35
N LYS A 24 22.92 -12.59 -5.93
CA LYS A 24 22.47 -13.57 -6.93
C LYS A 24 21.77 -14.77 -6.27
N SER A 25 22.10 -15.07 -5.00
CA SER A 25 21.47 -16.12 -4.20
C SER A 25 20.26 -15.56 -3.47
N LYS A 26 19.24 -15.17 -4.23
CA LYS A 26 17.97 -14.64 -3.68
C LYS A 26 16.77 -15.32 -4.30
N VAL A 27 15.69 -15.39 -3.54
CA VAL A 27 14.42 -15.98 -3.99
C VAL A 27 13.23 -15.15 -3.54
N LEU A 28 12.19 -15.11 -4.37
CA LEU A 28 10.90 -14.50 -4.06
C LEU A 28 9.84 -15.61 -4.01
N ILE A 29 9.25 -15.81 -2.84
CA ILE A 29 8.21 -16.81 -2.58
C ILE A 29 6.87 -16.09 -2.44
N SER A 30 5.85 -16.53 -3.18
CA SER A 30 4.52 -15.92 -3.13
C SER A 30 3.45 -16.92 -3.52
N ASN A 31 2.27 -16.83 -2.91
CA ASN A 31 1.14 -17.68 -3.28
C ASN A 31 0.44 -17.28 -4.59
N LYS A 32 0.90 -16.18 -5.21
CA LYS A 32 0.35 -15.66 -6.46
C LYS A 32 1.46 -15.46 -7.48
N LYS A 33 1.24 -16.01 -8.67
CA LYS A 33 2.03 -15.75 -9.89
C LYS A 33 1.75 -14.38 -10.55
N TYR A 34 0.89 -13.57 -9.94
CA TYR A 34 0.51 -12.25 -10.43
C TYR A 34 0.62 -11.19 -9.34
N LEU A 35 1.01 -9.99 -9.75
CA LEU A 35 0.81 -8.77 -9.00
C LEU A 35 -0.56 -8.19 -9.36
N ASN A 36 -1.41 -7.99 -8.34
CA ASN A 36 -2.62 -7.21 -8.49
C ASN A 36 -2.28 -5.73 -8.32
N TYR A 37 -2.26 -5.00 -9.44
CA TYR A 37 -2.18 -3.55 -9.39
C TYR A 37 -3.59 -2.97 -9.29
N TYR A 38 -3.97 -2.59 -8.07
CA TYR A 38 -5.27 -2.00 -7.80
C TYR A 38 -5.35 -0.64 -8.46
N LYS A 39 -6.27 -0.52 -9.42
CA LYS A 39 -6.80 0.76 -9.85
C LYS A 39 -7.88 1.15 -8.84
N SER A 40 -8.37 2.36 -8.98
CA SER A 40 -9.50 2.81 -8.18
C SER A 40 -10.74 1.92 -8.36
N HIS A 41 -10.97 1.35 -9.56
CA HIS A 41 -12.00 0.31 -9.79
C HIS A 41 -11.39 -0.87 -10.52
N GLY A 42 -11.32 -2.00 -9.82
CA GLY A 42 -10.70 -3.23 -10.30
C GLY A 42 -9.18 -3.25 -10.18
N TYR A 43 -8.59 -4.34 -10.65
CA TYR A 43 -7.15 -4.54 -10.61
C TYR A 43 -6.68 -5.05 -11.97
N LYS A 44 -5.44 -4.67 -12.33
CA LYS A 44 -4.74 -5.31 -13.44
C LYS A 44 -3.82 -6.39 -12.88
N ARG A 45 -3.93 -7.60 -13.42
CA ARG A 45 -2.98 -8.68 -13.15
C ARG A 45 -1.75 -8.49 -14.01
N ILE A 46 -0.59 -8.45 -13.37
CA ILE A 46 0.70 -8.43 -14.04
C ILE A 46 1.39 -9.75 -13.71
N GLU A 47 1.65 -10.56 -14.73
CA GLU A 47 2.37 -11.83 -14.54
C GLU A 47 3.82 -11.57 -14.13
N LEU A 48 4.23 -12.26 -13.08
CA LEU A 48 5.56 -12.16 -12.51
C LEU A 48 6.43 -13.30 -13.05
N LYS A 49 7.70 -12.98 -13.34
CA LYS A 49 8.72 -13.97 -13.70
C LYS A 49 9.63 -14.22 -12.51
N ASN A 50 10.20 -15.42 -12.43
CA ASN A 50 11.21 -15.82 -11.45
C ASN A 50 10.70 -15.73 -10.00
N ILE A 51 9.49 -16.22 -9.76
CA ILE A 51 8.92 -16.36 -8.42
C ILE A 51 8.61 -17.83 -8.16
N LEU A 52 8.77 -18.27 -6.91
CA LEU A 52 8.31 -19.57 -6.46
C LEU A 52 6.84 -19.42 -6.03
N ASN A 53 5.95 -20.05 -6.78
CA ASN A 53 4.51 -20.02 -6.51
C ASN A 53 4.17 -21.06 -5.42
N GLU A 54 4.31 -20.64 -4.16
CA GLU A 54 4.23 -21.49 -2.97
C GLU A 54 3.57 -20.71 -1.82
N ASN A 55 2.86 -21.42 -0.96
CA ASN A 55 2.24 -20.84 0.24
C ASN A 55 3.21 -20.95 1.41
N VAL A 56 3.50 -19.83 2.08
CA VAL A 56 4.26 -19.85 3.34
C VAL A 56 3.34 -20.39 4.43
N ILE A 57 3.78 -21.44 5.11
CA ILE A 57 3.04 -22.10 6.19
C ILE A 57 3.60 -21.69 7.55
N ASP A 58 4.92 -21.53 7.65
CA ASP A 58 5.58 -21.22 8.92
C ASP A 58 6.91 -20.50 8.69
N ILE A 59 7.33 -19.69 9.67
CA ILE A 59 8.62 -18.99 9.69
C ILE A 59 9.28 -19.27 11.04
N LYS A 60 10.32 -20.08 11.01
CA LYS A 60 11.10 -20.43 12.19
C LYS A 60 12.30 -19.51 12.31
N PHE A 61 12.11 -18.41 13.05
CA PHE A 61 13.14 -17.38 13.19
C PHE A 61 14.45 -17.89 13.80
N GLU A 62 14.39 -18.77 14.80
CA GLU A 62 15.58 -19.31 15.49
C GLU A 62 16.41 -20.25 14.60
N GLU A 63 15.74 -20.97 13.70
CA GLU A 63 16.38 -21.91 12.76
C GLU A 63 16.81 -21.22 11.44
N ASN A 64 16.52 -19.93 11.27
CA ASN A 64 16.65 -19.20 10.00
C ASN A 64 15.99 -19.93 8.82
N LEU A 65 14.78 -20.45 9.05
CA LEU A 65 14.08 -21.33 8.13
C LEU A 65 12.67 -20.83 7.80
N VAL A 66 12.32 -20.83 6.51
CA VAL A 66 10.95 -20.63 6.03
C VAL A 66 10.41 -21.97 5.53
N LYS A 67 9.21 -22.34 6.00
CA LYS A 67 8.49 -23.52 5.51
C LYS A 67 7.36 -23.09 4.60
N THR A 68 7.23 -23.80 3.48
CA THR A 68 6.14 -23.64 2.53
C THR A 68 5.37 -24.94 2.38
N ASP A 69 4.30 -24.92 1.60
CA ASP A 69 3.55 -26.10 1.17
C ASP A 69 4.33 -27.06 0.27
N LYS A 70 5.52 -26.68 -0.22
CA LYS A 70 6.32 -27.52 -1.13
C LYS A 70 7.73 -27.81 -0.64
N ASN A 71 8.37 -26.86 0.02
CA ASN A 71 9.80 -26.90 0.34
C ASN A 71 10.14 -26.10 1.62
N GLU A 72 11.35 -26.33 2.09
CA GLU A 72 11.98 -25.59 3.18
C GLU A 72 13.17 -24.76 2.67
N TYR A 73 13.27 -23.52 3.14
CA TYR A 73 14.25 -22.53 2.69
C TYR A 73 15.02 -21.92 3.85
N ASN A 74 16.32 -22.19 3.93
CA ASN A 74 17.23 -21.51 4.84
C ASN A 74 17.62 -20.14 4.26
N TYR A 75 17.77 -19.16 5.14
CA TYR A 75 18.13 -17.79 4.75
C TYR A 75 19.27 -17.22 5.58
N LYS A 76 20.06 -16.29 5.00
CA LYS A 76 20.87 -15.35 5.79
C LYS A 76 20.11 -14.09 6.13
N ASN A 77 19.31 -13.58 5.18
CA ASN A 77 18.40 -12.46 5.37
C ASN A 77 16.98 -12.85 4.94
N LEU A 78 15.99 -12.43 5.72
CA LEU A 78 14.57 -12.63 5.43
C LEU A 78 13.86 -11.28 5.29
N VAL A 79 13.06 -11.12 4.24
CA VAL A 79 12.17 -9.97 4.07
C VAL A 79 10.72 -10.45 4.02
N ILE A 80 9.95 -10.11 5.06
CA ILE A 80 8.53 -10.41 5.18
C ILE A 80 7.72 -9.27 4.57
N ALA A 81 7.13 -9.51 3.41
CA ALA A 81 6.33 -8.58 2.62
C ALA A 81 4.96 -9.17 2.22
N LEU A 82 4.39 -9.97 3.13
CA LEU A 82 3.15 -10.73 2.93
C LEU A 82 1.87 -9.86 2.93
N GLY A 83 2.01 -8.57 3.26
CA GLY A 83 0.91 -7.60 3.30
C GLY A 83 -0.12 -7.89 4.39
N CYS A 84 -1.30 -7.33 4.23
CA CYS A 84 -2.47 -7.53 5.10
C CYS A 84 -3.59 -8.24 4.34
N SER A 85 -4.56 -8.80 5.06
CA SER A 85 -5.79 -9.30 4.46
C SER A 85 -6.76 -8.14 4.20
N ARG A 86 -7.11 -7.94 2.92
CA ARG A 86 -8.07 -6.93 2.47
C ARG A 86 -9.39 -7.53 1.99
N THR A 87 -9.67 -8.80 2.31
CA THR A 87 -10.87 -9.52 1.82
C THR A 87 -12.15 -8.76 2.16
N ASP A 88 -12.28 -8.28 3.39
CA ASP A 88 -13.49 -7.59 3.83
C ASP A 88 -13.59 -6.17 3.26
N GLN A 89 -12.46 -5.48 3.09
CA GLN A 89 -12.42 -4.20 2.37
C GLN A 89 -12.89 -4.36 0.91
N ILE A 90 -12.40 -5.39 0.22
CA ILE A 90 -12.78 -5.66 -1.18
C ILE A 90 -14.28 -5.96 -1.28
N ARG A 91 -14.79 -6.88 -0.44
CA ARG A 91 -16.23 -7.20 -0.39
C ARG A 91 -17.07 -5.99 -0.05
N PHE A 92 -16.61 -5.15 0.87
CA PHE A 92 -17.29 -3.91 1.24
C PHE A 92 -17.44 -2.98 0.04
N LEU A 93 -16.36 -2.72 -0.71
CA LEU A 93 -16.40 -1.85 -1.89
C LEU A 93 -17.30 -2.42 -2.99
N GLU A 94 -17.21 -3.72 -3.28
CA GLU A 94 -18.08 -4.41 -4.25
C GLU A 94 -19.57 -4.29 -3.88
N CYS A 95 -19.92 -4.30 -2.60
CA CYS A 95 -21.30 -4.12 -2.15
C CYS A 95 -21.86 -2.71 -2.40
N LEU A 96 -21.00 -1.68 -2.42
CA LEU A 96 -21.43 -0.28 -2.62
C LEU A 96 -21.87 -0.01 -4.08
N GLU A 97 -21.36 -0.78 -5.04
CA GLU A 97 -21.74 -0.65 -6.45
C GLU A 97 -23.24 -0.91 -6.69
N ASN A 98 -23.92 -1.62 -5.77
CA ASN A 98 -25.35 -1.92 -5.87
C ASN A 98 -26.26 -0.97 -5.06
N LYS A 99 -25.73 0.16 -4.58
CA LYS A 99 -26.46 1.13 -3.74
C LYS A 99 -26.56 2.51 -4.39
N ASP A 100 -27.71 3.17 -4.29
CA ASP A 100 -27.89 4.50 -4.90
C ASP A 100 -27.66 5.65 -3.93
N ASN A 101 -27.99 5.45 -2.65
CA ASN A 101 -27.77 6.41 -1.57
C ASN A 101 -26.76 5.81 -0.59
N ILE A 102 -25.65 6.52 -0.39
CA ILE A 102 -24.50 5.97 0.33
C ILE A 102 -23.89 7.06 1.22
N SER A 103 -23.85 6.84 2.53
CA SER A 103 -22.97 7.59 3.42
C SER A 103 -21.87 6.70 3.99
N LEU A 104 -20.60 7.10 3.75
CA LEU A 104 -19.42 6.30 4.07
C LEU A 104 -18.58 6.90 5.19
N ALA A 105 -18.16 6.03 6.12
CA ALA A 105 -17.09 6.27 7.10
C ALA A 105 -16.00 5.19 6.98
N SER A 106 -14.81 5.45 7.50
CA SER A 106 -13.77 4.44 7.65
C SER A 106 -13.69 3.99 9.11
N GLU A 107 -13.24 2.75 9.34
CA GLU A 107 -12.87 2.30 10.68
C GLU A 107 -11.50 2.81 11.12
N ASN A 108 -10.62 3.05 10.16
CA ASN A 108 -9.29 3.58 10.38
C ASN A 108 -9.07 4.82 9.51
N ASP A 109 -8.78 5.95 10.15
CA ASP A 109 -8.49 7.23 9.50
C ASP A 109 -7.38 7.12 8.43
N PHE A 110 -6.40 6.22 8.59
CA PHE A 110 -5.36 6.03 7.58
C PHE A 110 -5.86 5.45 6.25
N ASP A 111 -7.03 4.83 6.24
CA ASP A 111 -7.66 4.27 5.03
C ASP A 111 -8.62 5.27 4.36
N ASP A 112 -8.82 6.48 4.91
CA ASP A 112 -9.71 7.50 4.35
C ASP A 112 -9.38 7.85 2.89
N TYR A 113 -8.12 7.74 2.48
CA TYR A 113 -7.74 8.01 1.09
C TYR A 113 -8.37 7.02 0.10
N ILE A 114 -8.63 5.78 0.53
CA ILE A 114 -9.31 4.75 -0.27
C ILE A 114 -10.79 5.12 -0.36
N LEU A 115 -11.40 5.42 0.78
CA LEU A 115 -12.80 5.79 0.86
C LEU A 115 -13.12 7.06 0.07
N ILE A 116 -12.29 8.10 0.17
CA ILE A 116 -12.46 9.33 -0.61
C ILE A 116 -12.34 9.05 -2.11
N GLN A 117 -11.39 8.20 -2.51
CA GLN A 117 -11.25 7.80 -3.91
C GLN A 117 -12.50 7.06 -4.42
N GLU A 118 -13.10 6.20 -3.59
CA GLU A 118 -14.34 5.48 -3.87
C GLU A 118 -15.53 6.45 -4.00
N LEU A 119 -15.66 7.41 -3.09
CA LEU A 119 -16.73 8.41 -3.15
C LEU A 119 -16.72 9.22 -4.45
N PHE A 120 -15.54 9.66 -4.91
CA PHE A 120 -15.44 10.35 -6.21
C PHE A 120 -15.93 9.49 -7.37
N TYR A 121 -15.68 8.18 -7.32
CA TYR A 121 -16.16 7.30 -8.37
C TYR A 121 -17.64 7.03 -8.30
N LEU A 122 -18.17 6.70 -7.12
CA LEU A 122 -19.60 6.48 -6.94
C LEU A 122 -20.38 7.74 -7.37
N LYS A 123 -19.86 8.93 -7.06
CA LYS A 123 -20.41 10.20 -7.54
C LYS A 123 -20.36 10.32 -9.07
N TYR A 124 -19.25 9.94 -9.69
CA TYR A 124 -19.12 9.89 -11.15
C TYR A 124 -20.13 8.93 -11.81
N LEU A 125 -20.47 7.82 -11.15
CA LEU A 125 -21.54 6.91 -11.58
C LEU A 125 -22.96 7.48 -11.37
N GLY A 126 -23.09 8.71 -10.86
CA GLY A 126 -24.38 9.36 -10.61
C GLY A 126 -25.05 8.99 -9.28
N LYS A 127 -24.35 8.28 -8.38
CA LYS A 127 -24.89 7.91 -7.07
C LYS A 127 -24.95 9.13 -6.14
N ASN A 128 -25.88 9.09 -5.19
CA ASN A 128 -25.98 10.06 -4.12
C ASN A 128 -25.06 9.64 -2.98
N VAL A 129 -23.90 10.30 -2.87
CA VAL A 129 -22.87 9.93 -1.89
C VAL A 129 -22.56 11.04 -0.91
N LYS A 130 -22.33 10.64 0.35
CA LYS A 130 -21.94 11.51 1.45
C LYS A 130 -20.75 10.94 2.20
N TYR A 131 -19.96 11.82 2.78
CA TYR A 131 -18.77 11.48 3.54
C TYR A 131 -18.94 11.77 5.03
N HIS A 132 -18.52 10.83 5.85
CA HIS A 132 -18.38 11.00 7.29
C HIS A 132 -16.92 10.75 7.69
N GLY A 133 -16.25 11.80 8.16
CA GLY A 133 -14.86 11.73 8.61
C GLY A 133 -14.20 13.11 8.72
N ASN A 134 -12.88 13.13 8.85
CA ASN A 134 -12.10 14.35 9.11
C ASN A 134 -11.30 14.84 7.88
N TYR A 135 -11.59 14.30 6.70
CA TYR A 135 -10.93 14.63 5.44
C TYR A 135 -9.41 14.38 5.48
N MET A 136 -8.99 13.25 6.06
CA MET A 136 -7.58 12.90 6.25
C MET A 136 -6.81 13.94 7.08
N ASN A 137 -7.37 14.41 8.20
CA ASN A 137 -6.74 15.42 9.03
C ASN A 137 -5.37 15.01 9.60
N PHE A 138 -5.11 13.70 9.70
CA PHE A 138 -3.79 13.17 10.06
C PHE A 138 -2.67 13.59 9.08
N LEU A 139 -3.02 14.04 7.87
CA LEU A 139 -2.09 14.60 6.89
C LEU A 139 -1.86 16.11 7.07
N GLY A 140 -2.59 16.77 7.97
CA GLY A 140 -2.52 18.19 8.32
C GLY A 140 -3.71 19.03 7.83
N ASN A 141 -3.98 20.12 8.55
CA ASN A 141 -5.16 20.98 8.36
C ASN A 141 -5.26 21.58 6.95
N ARG A 142 -4.11 21.89 6.31
CA ARG A 142 -4.12 22.44 4.95
C ARG A 142 -4.60 21.41 3.94
N ILE A 143 -4.22 20.15 4.13
CA ILE A 143 -4.64 19.04 3.28
C ILE A 143 -6.12 18.75 3.51
N SER A 144 -6.56 18.62 4.77
CA SER A 144 -7.97 18.40 5.13
C SER A 144 -8.89 19.47 4.55
N SER A 145 -8.55 20.75 4.72
CA SER A 145 -9.35 21.86 4.19
C SER A 145 -9.43 21.84 2.66
N ALA A 146 -8.34 21.47 1.99
CA ALA A 146 -8.32 21.39 0.53
C ALA A 146 -9.17 20.20 0.02
N ILE A 147 -9.11 19.05 0.69
CA ILE A 147 -9.92 17.87 0.34
C ILE A 147 -11.40 18.19 0.53
N LYS A 148 -11.79 18.75 1.68
CA LYS A 148 -13.16 19.20 1.93
C LYS A 148 -13.66 20.09 0.79
N SER A 149 -12.91 21.14 0.46
CA SER A 149 -13.28 22.06 -0.63
C SER A 149 -13.39 21.38 -1.99
N ILE A 150 -12.60 20.34 -2.27
CA ILE A 150 -12.70 19.57 -3.52
C ILE A 150 -13.95 18.68 -3.49
N MET A 151 -14.21 17.98 -2.39
CA MET A 151 -15.39 17.12 -2.24
C MET A 151 -16.69 17.91 -2.36
N ASP A 152 -16.79 19.06 -1.67
CA ASP A 152 -17.94 19.96 -1.73
C ASP A 152 -18.22 20.42 -3.18
N ARG A 153 -17.16 20.83 -3.91
CA ARG A 153 -17.28 21.25 -5.32
C ARG A 153 -17.74 20.14 -6.27
N ASN A 154 -17.52 18.88 -5.88
CA ASN A 154 -17.97 17.73 -6.65
C ASN A 154 -19.31 17.18 -6.14
N GLY A 155 -19.99 17.90 -5.24
CA GLY A 155 -21.29 17.50 -4.69
C GLY A 155 -21.23 16.25 -3.82
N ILE A 156 -20.10 16.04 -3.12
CA ILE A 156 -19.94 15.00 -2.10
C ILE A 156 -19.99 15.71 -0.76
N GLU A 157 -21.15 15.67 -0.12
CA GLU A 157 -21.43 16.45 1.09
C GLU A 157 -20.98 15.72 2.36
N PHE A 158 -20.74 16.50 3.41
CA PHE A 158 -20.57 15.96 4.75
C PHE A 158 -21.86 15.36 5.28
N SER A 159 -21.75 14.29 6.07
CA SER A 159 -22.86 13.73 6.83
C SER A 159 -22.44 13.46 8.28
N GLU A 160 -23.28 13.85 9.24
CA GLU A 160 -23.08 13.53 10.65
C GLU A 160 -23.28 12.05 10.97
N ARG A 161 -24.00 11.32 10.10
CA ARG A 161 -24.25 9.88 10.22
C ARG A 161 -23.71 9.16 8.99
N TYR A 162 -23.34 7.90 9.16
CA TYR A 162 -22.94 7.02 8.06
C TYR A 162 -23.82 5.78 8.02
N ASP A 163 -24.06 5.26 6.83
CA ASP A 163 -24.81 4.02 6.61
C ASP A 163 -23.86 2.82 6.54
N PHE A 164 -22.66 3.05 6.01
CA PHE A 164 -21.66 2.02 5.78
C PHE A 164 -20.31 2.45 6.34
N LYS A 165 -19.62 1.51 6.98
CA LYS A 165 -18.30 1.72 7.57
C LYS A 165 -17.30 0.76 6.93
N MET A 166 -16.31 1.31 6.23
CA MET A 166 -15.26 0.52 5.59
C MET A 166 -14.41 -0.16 6.66
N PRO A 167 -14.29 -1.50 6.67
CA PRO A 167 -13.53 -2.20 7.67
C PRO A 167 -12.03 -1.91 7.53
N MET A 168 -11.29 -2.01 8.63
CA MET A 168 -9.83 -2.02 8.56
C MET A 168 -9.32 -3.30 7.87
N CYS A 169 -8.13 -3.26 7.30
CA CYS A 169 -7.48 -4.50 6.87
C CYS A 169 -7.07 -5.34 8.08
N MET A 170 -7.10 -6.67 7.93
CA MET A 170 -6.71 -7.60 8.99
C MET A 170 -5.23 -8.00 8.85
N PRO A 171 -4.55 -8.40 9.94
CA PRO A 171 -3.22 -9.00 9.87
C PRO A 171 -3.16 -10.16 8.87
N ASN A 172 -1.96 -10.44 8.35
CA ASN A 172 -1.77 -11.62 7.53
C ASN A 172 -2.08 -12.88 8.37
N PRO A 173 -2.81 -13.89 7.87
CA PRO A 173 -3.17 -15.08 8.65
C PRO A 173 -2.00 -15.85 9.27
N LEU A 174 -0.78 -15.67 8.76
CA LEU A 174 0.44 -16.24 9.32
C LEU A 174 0.83 -15.62 10.68
N PHE A 175 0.29 -14.44 11.01
CA PHE A 175 0.61 -13.70 12.21
C PHE A 175 -0.67 -13.42 13.02
N LYS A 176 -0.56 -13.44 14.34
CA LYS A 176 -1.67 -13.09 15.24
C LYS A 176 -2.07 -11.62 15.10
N ASP A 177 -1.08 -10.75 14.97
CA ASP A 177 -1.21 -9.29 14.91
C ASP A 177 -0.28 -8.70 13.83
N PHE A 178 -0.41 -7.40 13.56
CA PHE A 178 0.56 -6.70 12.73
C PHE A 178 1.96 -6.72 13.36
N LEU A 179 2.97 -6.79 12.51
CA LEU A 179 4.36 -6.92 12.95
C LEU A 179 4.90 -5.57 13.42
N ARG A 180 5.49 -5.54 14.62
CA ARG A 180 6.16 -4.36 15.17
C ARG A 180 7.65 -4.39 14.84
N THR A 181 8.16 -3.32 14.25
CA THR A 181 9.56 -3.24 13.81
C THR A 181 10.30 -2.06 14.43
N ASP A 182 11.63 -2.10 14.42
CA ASP A 182 12.45 -0.92 14.67
C ASP A 182 12.35 0.12 13.54
N SER A 183 13.06 1.24 13.67
CA SER A 183 13.12 2.32 12.67
C SER A 183 13.76 1.91 11.34
N LYS A 184 14.39 0.73 11.28
CA LYS A 184 14.97 0.13 10.08
C LYS A 184 14.17 -1.07 9.57
N PHE A 185 12.93 -1.22 10.03
CA PHE A 185 12.01 -2.30 9.67
C PHE A 185 12.49 -3.69 10.10
N ARG A 186 13.34 -3.80 11.12
CA ARG A 186 13.84 -5.08 11.64
C ARG A 186 12.92 -5.64 12.71
N LEU A 187 12.74 -6.96 12.68
CA LEU A 187 12.11 -7.74 13.74
C LEU A 187 13.15 -8.36 14.68
N ASN A 188 14.23 -8.85 14.09
CA ASN A 188 15.41 -9.37 14.78
C ASN A 188 16.62 -9.25 13.83
N ASN A 189 17.75 -9.88 14.17
CA ASN A 189 18.93 -9.85 13.32
C ASN A 189 18.66 -10.50 11.96
N ASN A 190 18.87 -9.73 10.89
CA ASN A 190 18.69 -10.15 9.49
C ASN A 190 17.25 -10.50 9.07
N VAL A 191 16.24 -10.21 9.89
CA VAL A 191 14.82 -10.34 9.51
C VAL A 191 14.16 -8.98 9.48
N TYR A 192 13.54 -8.67 8.35
CA TYR A 192 12.86 -7.42 8.08
C TYR A 192 11.38 -7.66 7.79
N ALA A 193 10.51 -6.76 8.21
CA ALA A 193 9.08 -6.76 7.86
C ALA A 193 8.69 -5.43 7.22
N ILE A 194 8.05 -5.46 6.05
CA ILE A 194 7.82 -4.26 5.24
C ILE A 194 6.46 -4.22 4.54
N GLY A 195 5.98 -2.99 4.35
CA GLY A 195 4.68 -2.71 3.73
C GLY A 195 3.52 -3.03 4.68
N ASP A 196 2.35 -3.36 4.14
CA ASP A 196 1.11 -3.43 4.93
C ASP A 196 1.08 -4.50 6.04
N VAL A 197 2.11 -5.34 6.17
CA VAL A 197 2.25 -6.33 7.27
C VAL A 197 2.70 -5.68 8.59
N ILE A 198 3.25 -4.46 8.54
CA ILE A 198 3.71 -3.74 9.73
C ILE A 198 2.58 -2.94 10.40
N ASP A 199 2.69 -2.77 11.71
CA ASP A 199 1.75 -2.03 12.55
C ASP A 199 1.91 -0.50 12.35
N SER A 200 0.83 0.25 12.55
CA SER A 200 0.83 1.71 12.79
C SER A 200 1.40 2.61 11.68
N TRP A 201 1.44 2.11 10.44
CA TRP A 201 1.83 2.89 9.27
C TRP A 201 0.68 2.99 8.27
N PRO A 202 0.49 4.13 7.58
CA PRO A 202 -0.45 4.23 6.46
C PRO A 202 -0.16 3.16 5.41
N LYS A 203 -1.18 2.39 5.03
CA LYS A 203 -1.06 1.21 4.15
C LYS A 203 -1.12 1.59 2.68
N LEU A 204 -0.19 2.45 2.29
CA LEU A 204 -0.12 3.09 0.98
C LEU A 204 0.84 2.35 0.05
N GLY A 205 0.43 2.15 -1.21
CA GLY A 205 1.24 1.44 -2.21
C GLY A 205 2.62 2.05 -2.42
N GLU A 206 2.72 3.37 -2.62
CA GLU A 206 3.99 4.08 -2.83
C GLU A 206 4.94 3.92 -1.63
N LEU A 207 4.42 4.08 -0.41
CA LEU A 207 5.17 3.93 0.83
C LEU A 207 5.67 2.49 1.01
N SER A 208 4.81 1.51 0.75
CA SER A 208 5.17 0.09 0.74
C SER A 208 6.32 -0.21 -0.22
N MET A 209 6.32 0.37 -1.43
CA MET A 209 7.43 0.19 -2.37
C MET A 209 8.74 0.83 -1.87
N ARG A 210 8.66 2.00 -1.21
CA ARG A 210 9.82 2.66 -0.59
C ARG A 210 10.40 1.83 0.55
N HIS A 211 9.57 1.19 1.38
CA HIS A 211 10.05 0.24 2.40
C HIS A 211 10.88 -0.88 1.77
N GLY A 212 10.38 -1.47 0.68
CA GLY A 212 11.09 -2.53 -0.04
C GLY A 212 12.45 -2.10 -0.56
N ARG A 213 12.53 -0.92 -1.17
CA ARG A 213 13.80 -0.37 -1.63
C ARG A 213 14.77 -0.11 -0.48
N TYR A 214 14.29 0.52 0.59
CA TYR A 214 15.10 0.86 1.75
C TYR A 214 15.72 -0.38 2.41
N VAL A 215 14.93 -1.43 2.63
CA VAL A 215 15.43 -2.69 3.19
C VAL A 215 16.41 -3.39 2.23
N ALA A 216 16.17 -3.34 0.92
CA ALA A 216 17.13 -3.86 -0.05
C ALA A 216 18.47 -3.12 0.02
N ASP A 217 18.47 -1.80 0.19
CA ASP A 217 19.67 -1.01 0.35
C ASP A 217 20.43 -1.38 1.64
N LEU A 218 19.72 -1.56 2.76
CA LEU A 218 20.31 -2.04 4.02
C LEU A 218 20.99 -3.41 3.84
N ILE A 219 20.30 -4.37 3.20
CA ILE A 219 20.85 -5.71 2.91
C ILE A 219 22.07 -5.61 1.99
N ASN A 220 22.11 -4.63 1.08
CA ASN A 220 23.26 -4.36 0.22
C ASN A 220 24.39 -3.59 0.93
N GLY A 221 24.27 -3.30 2.24
CA GLY A 221 25.28 -2.60 3.04
C GLY A 221 25.18 -1.08 3.04
N LEU A 222 24.12 -0.50 2.46
CA LEU A 222 23.89 0.95 2.47
C LEU A 222 23.08 1.33 3.70
N ASN A 223 23.70 2.04 4.64
CA ASN A 223 23.08 2.42 5.90
C ASN A 223 22.71 3.90 5.90
N TYR A 224 21.41 4.20 5.88
CA TYR A 224 20.87 5.55 6.01
C TYR A 224 19.52 5.53 6.74
N GLU A 225 19.02 6.70 7.12
CA GLU A 225 17.71 6.83 7.77
C GLU A 225 16.58 6.77 6.75
N PHE A 226 15.53 5.98 7.04
CA PHE A 226 14.32 6.01 6.23
C PHE A 226 13.54 7.29 6.48
N LYS A 227 13.31 8.08 5.42
CA LYS A 227 12.51 9.30 5.50
C LYS A 227 11.10 9.01 4.99
N PRO A 228 10.10 8.87 5.87
CA PRO A 228 8.75 8.53 5.46
C PRO A 228 8.02 9.76 4.91
N VAL A 229 7.14 9.51 3.93
CA VAL A 229 6.26 10.52 3.36
C VAL A 229 5.02 9.86 2.80
N PHE A 230 3.87 10.47 3.03
CA PHE A 230 2.60 10.03 2.47
C PHE A 230 2.46 10.69 1.10
N ILE A 231 2.37 9.87 0.04
CA ILE A 231 2.17 10.34 -1.33
C ILE A 231 1.03 9.57 -1.99
N ASN A 232 -0.07 10.25 -2.26
CA ASN A 232 -1.20 9.65 -2.94
C ASN A 232 -1.77 10.56 -4.03
N ILE A 233 -2.42 9.98 -5.03
CA ILE A 233 -3.16 10.71 -6.06
C ILE A 233 -4.61 10.24 -6.05
N ILE A 234 -5.52 11.16 -5.74
CA ILE A 234 -6.96 10.93 -5.79
C ILE A 234 -7.49 11.52 -7.08
N ASP A 235 -8.16 10.68 -7.86
CA ASP A 235 -8.82 11.07 -9.10
C ASP A 235 -10.25 11.50 -8.80
N THR A 236 -10.69 12.61 -9.38
CA THR A 236 -12.07 13.12 -9.21
C THR A 236 -12.99 12.70 -10.37
N TYR A 237 -12.50 11.95 -11.35
CA TYR A 237 -13.25 11.40 -12.51
C TYR A 237 -13.93 12.40 -13.42
N ASN A 238 -13.55 13.67 -13.33
CA ASN A 238 -14.03 14.75 -14.22
C ASN A 238 -12.87 15.39 -14.97
N GLY A 239 -11.85 14.59 -15.33
CA GLY A 239 -10.64 15.08 -16.00
C GLY A 239 -9.70 15.85 -15.09
N SER A 240 -9.83 15.70 -13.77
CA SER A 240 -8.91 16.29 -12.80
C SER A 240 -8.58 15.30 -11.67
N ALA A 241 -7.47 15.56 -10.99
CA ALA A 241 -7.03 14.79 -9.85
C ALA A 241 -6.27 15.71 -8.90
N PHE A 242 -6.04 15.25 -7.68
CA PHE A 242 -5.18 15.93 -6.73
C PHE A 242 -4.15 14.99 -6.13
N ARG A 243 -2.90 15.47 -6.06
CA ARG A 243 -1.75 14.79 -5.49
C ARG A 243 -1.52 15.36 -4.11
N ILE A 244 -1.42 14.48 -3.13
CA ILE A 244 -1.09 14.80 -1.75
C ILE A 244 0.36 14.38 -1.49
N LYS A 245 1.13 15.24 -0.82
CA LYS A 245 2.43 14.90 -0.23
C LYS A 245 2.47 15.44 1.20
N SER A 246 2.59 14.57 2.20
CA SER A 246 2.64 14.97 3.62
C SER A 246 3.63 14.18 4.44
N THR A 247 4.31 14.84 5.37
CA THR A 247 5.16 14.18 6.40
C THR A 247 4.57 14.30 7.81
N ARG A 248 3.37 14.87 7.95
CA ARG A 248 2.66 15.03 9.23
C ARG A 248 2.49 13.75 10.04
N PRO A 249 2.18 12.57 9.45
CA PRO A 249 2.03 11.33 10.22
C PRO A 249 3.30 10.91 10.98
N TRP A 250 4.46 11.47 10.60
CA TRP A 250 5.76 11.22 11.21
C TRP A 250 6.35 12.51 11.78
N ASN A 251 5.51 13.38 12.35
CA ASN A 251 5.89 14.64 13.01
C ASN A 251 6.66 15.64 12.13
N GLY A 252 6.59 15.50 10.81
CA GLY A 252 7.15 16.47 9.87
C GLY A 252 6.19 17.63 9.59
N ASN A 253 6.69 18.65 8.87
CA ASN A 253 5.95 19.88 8.57
C ASN A 253 5.52 20.02 7.10
N THR A 254 5.71 18.98 6.28
CA THR A 254 5.32 19.06 4.86
C THR A 254 3.83 18.82 4.72
N GLU A 255 3.12 19.77 4.12
CA GLU A 255 1.74 19.65 3.66
C GLU A 255 1.61 20.26 2.26
N ARG A 256 1.59 19.42 1.23
CA ARG A 256 1.50 19.88 -0.16
C ARG A 256 0.35 19.18 -0.87
N ILE A 257 -0.46 19.98 -1.55
CA ILE A 257 -1.49 19.50 -2.47
C ILE A 257 -1.30 20.17 -3.83
N SER A 258 -1.30 19.37 -4.88
CA SER A 258 -1.28 19.83 -6.27
C SER A 258 -2.53 19.32 -6.96
N LYS A 259 -3.19 20.15 -7.79
CA LYS A 259 -4.45 19.79 -8.44
C LYS A 259 -4.42 20.13 -9.93
N GLY A 260 -5.15 19.35 -10.73
CA GLY A 260 -5.40 19.65 -12.14
C GLY A 260 -5.29 18.43 -13.05
N ILE A 261 -5.51 18.64 -14.34
CA ILE A 261 -5.48 17.59 -15.37
C ILE A 261 -4.09 16.92 -15.51
N TYR A 262 -3.01 17.68 -15.30
CA TYR A 262 -1.65 17.12 -15.32
C TYR A 262 -1.43 16.07 -14.23
N VAL A 263 -2.11 16.21 -13.08
CA VAL A 263 -2.06 15.22 -12.00
C VAL A 263 -2.77 13.93 -12.40
N HIS A 264 -3.89 14.05 -13.12
CA HIS A 264 -4.61 12.91 -13.67
C HIS A 264 -3.73 12.15 -14.68
N TYR A 265 -3.08 12.85 -15.61
CA TYR A 265 -2.13 12.22 -16.53
C TYR A 265 -0.93 11.59 -15.81
N MET A 266 -0.42 12.23 -14.76
CA MET A 266 0.63 11.63 -13.94
C MET A 266 0.17 10.32 -13.30
N LYS A 267 -1.07 10.23 -12.80
CA LYS A 267 -1.63 8.98 -12.26
C LYS A 267 -1.64 7.86 -13.31
N GLU A 268 -2.18 8.13 -14.49
CA GLU A 268 -2.21 7.14 -15.57
C GLU A 268 -0.81 6.77 -16.07
N PHE A 269 0.12 7.72 -16.12
CA PHE A 269 1.52 7.43 -16.41
C PHE A 269 2.13 6.48 -15.36
N LEU A 270 1.94 6.74 -14.07
CA LEU A 270 2.44 5.88 -13.00
C LEU A 270 1.84 4.47 -13.11
N HIS A 271 0.54 4.38 -13.42
CA HIS A 271 -0.14 3.10 -13.66
C HIS A 271 0.51 2.32 -14.81
N TYR A 272 0.74 2.97 -15.94
CA TYR A 272 1.33 2.35 -17.13
C TYR A 272 2.80 1.98 -16.92
N TYR A 273 3.57 2.87 -16.29
CA TYR A 273 4.96 2.65 -15.93
C TYR A 273 5.10 1.42 -15.01
N TYR A 274 4.28 1.33 -13.98
CA TYR A 274 4.31 0.22 -13.03
C TYR A 274 4.01 -1.13 -13.72
N LYS A 275 3.08 -1.12 -14.68
CA LYS A 275 2.78 -2.28 -15.54
C LYS A 275 3.98 -2.69 -16.37
N ILE A 276 4.60 -1.78 -17.13
CA ILE A 276 5.76 -2.07 -17.98
C ILE A 276 6.91 -2.65 -17.14
N ARG A 277 7.14 -2.07 -15.97
CA ARG A 277 8.25 -2.45 -15.09
C ARG A 277 7.95 -3.65 -14.21
N ARG A 278 6.77 -4.27 -14.36
CA ARG A 278 6.32 -5.43 -13.58
C ARG A 278 6.48 -5.23 -12.08
N GLY A 279 6.14 -4.02 -11.65
CA GLY A 279 6.19 -3.61 -10.25
C GLY A 279 7.50 -3.01 -9.76
N LYS A 280 8.55 -2.94 -10.59
CA LYS A 280 9.82 -2.26 -10.25
C LYS A 280 9.71 -0.75 -10.43
N MET A 281 9.59 0.00 -9.34
CA MET A 281 9.46 1.46 -9.40
C MET A 281 10.83 2.14 -9.21
N GLY A 282 11.57 2.30 -10.31
CA GLY A 282 12.99 2.70 -10.28
C GLY A 282 13.25 4.14 -9.79
N PHE A 283 12.29 5.05 -9.93
CA PHE A 283 12.46 6.46 -9.58
C PHE A 283 12.16 6.78 -8.10
N LEU A 284 11.80 5.80 -7.27
CA LEU A 284 11.49 6.03 -5.85
C LEU A 284 12.65 6.63 -5.04
N THR A 285 13.88 6.64 -5.57
CA THR A 285 15.03 7.34 -4.95
C THR A 285 14.92 8.85 -4.99
N TYR A 286 14.13 9.40 -5.91
CA TYR A 286 14.15 10.82 -6.27
C TYR A 286 12.91 11.59 -5.77
N ILE A 287 12.11 11.00 -4.88
CA ILE A 287 10.81 11.53 -4.42
C ILE A 287 10.82 11.85 -2.91
#